data_AF-A0A2V8JS14-F1
#
_entry.id   AF-A0A2V8JS14-F1
#
_cell.length_a   1.000
_cell.length_b   1.000
_cell.length_c   1.000
_cell.angle_alpha   90.00
_cell.angle_beta   90.00
_cell.angle_gamma   90.00
#
_symmetry.space_group_name_H-M   'P 1'
#
loop_
_entity.id
_entity.type
_entity.pdbx_description
1 polymer ?
#
loop_
_entity_poly.entity_id
_entity_poly.type
_entity_poly.pdbx_seq_one_letter_code
_entity_poly.pdbx_strand_id
1 'polypeptide(L)'
;MLRKFKERCRFAAPVVIFSAMVATTSNATAQPLSWPPPPCGDANYGCVDLDVGAMGHQQLSLSPSNDYRLHLPSDRAQIGGITISGGRNVILVGGEIDLIAPCNAFLASSCHGIDISKPTSGSVFIEGVWIRNPQDPFLFSTGDGIIVDDLASAPNDITLQNIRVDGISGCAPVGFDYADVYQPFAAPGAVQRIDRLTATTNCGGLAVDPDLAYSRDNTSSLNIIIKNTNINVLPNKYLGNTNRYAYWFTYGSRSCYSGPVSLTNVYAQEPDGTLAVNSVWPDTDQPAACVSVWNFATGQLTFPNSPQISGYITAGLPSGGDFVPAGVAGIGYVSPGYQQ
;
A
#
# COMPACT_ATOMS: atom_id res chain seq x y z
N MET A 1 -16.96 -44.91 61.31
CA MET A 1 -16.38 -45.27 60.00
C MET A 1 -15.83 -44.00 59.34
N LEU A 2 -14.54 -44.04 58.96
CA LEU A 2 -13.77 -43.15 58.04
C LEU A 2 -13.70 -41.63 58.34
N ARG A 3 -12.58 -41.11 58.89
CA ARG A 3 -11.30 -40.67 58.24
C ARG A 3 -11.46 -39.59 57.15
N LYS A 4 -10.81 -38.42 57.34
CA LYS A 4 -9.67 -37.87 56.54
C LYS A 4 -9.37 -36.42 56.95
N PHE A 5 -8.19 -36.14 57.51
CA PHE A 5 -6.94 -35.70 56.85
C PHE A 5 -6.99 -34.24 56.37
N LYS A 6 -6.29 -33.37 57.10
CA LYS A 6 -6.04 -31.96 56.83
C LYS A 6 -4.56 -31.85 56.42
N GLU A 7 -4.29 -31.84 55.13
CA GLU A 7 -2.94 -31.64 54.59
C GLU A 7 -2.81 -30.32 53.83
N ARG A 8 -1.61 -29.75 53.96
CA ARG A 8 -1.16 -28.44 53.51
C ARG A 8 -0.83 -28.51 52.02
N CYS A 9 -1.33 -27.56 51.22
CA CYS A 9 -0.73 -27.22 49.92
C CYS A 9 -0.11 -25.82 50.01
N ARG A 10 1.22 -25.74 50.04
CA ARG A 10 1.99 -24.54 49.68
C ARG A 10 2.22 -24.61 48.18
N PHE A 11 1.61 -23.72 47.41
CA PHE A 11 1.97 -23.53 46.00
C PHE A 11 3.18 -22.59 45.93
N ALA A 12 4.28 -23.07 45.34
CA ALA A 12 5.39 -22.24 44.92
C ALA A 12 5.02 -21.55 43.60
N ALA A 13 5.15 -20.23 43.55
CA ALA A 13 4.98 -19.47 42.31
C ALA A 13 6.18 -19.71 41.37
N PRO A 14 5.98 -19.90 40.06
CA PRO A 14 7.08 -20.00 39.12
C PRO A 14 7.71 -18.63 38.89
N VAL A 15 9.03 -18.55 39.02
CA VAL A 15 9.83 -17.41 38.59
C VAL A 15 9.90 -17.45 37.07
N VAL A 16 9.21 -16.53 36.39
CA VAL A 16 9.30 -16.33 34.94
C VAL A 16 10.51 -15.44 34.67
N ILE A 17 11.56 -16.02 34.09
CA ILE A 17 12.74 -15.28 33.62
C ILE A 17 12.41 -14.72 32.24
N PHE A 18 12.18 -13.41 32.14
CA PHE A 18 12.15 -12.71 30.86
C PHE A 18 13.57 -12.60 30.31
N SER A 19 13.90 -13.41 29.29
CA SER A 19 15.07 -13.14 28.45
C SER A 19 14.73 -11.98 27.53
N ALA A 20 15.31 -10.81 27.77
CA ALA A 20 15.30 -9.73 26.81
C ALA A 20 16.12 -10.16 25.58
N MET A 21 15.45 -10.48 24.47
CA MET A 21 16.12 -10.57 23.17
C MET A 21 16.57 -9.18 22.78
N VAL A 22 17.87 -8.93 22.86
CA VAL A 22 18.50 -7.76 22.25
C VAL A 22 18.40 -7.96 20.75
N ALA A 23 17.50 -7.23 20.10
CA ALA A 23 17.43 -7.17 18.65
C ALA A 23 18.74 -6.56 18.14
N THR A 24 19.64 -7.40 17.64
CA THR A 24 20.78 -6.94 16.84
C THR A 24 20.23 -6.36 15.55
N THR A 25 20.22 -5.04 15.44
CA THR A 25 20.01 -4.34 14.17
C THR A 25 21.15 -4.72 13.24
N SER A 26 20.93 -5.71 12.37
CA SER A 26 21.86 -5.94 11.27
C SER A 26 21.84 -4.66 10.44
N ASN A 27 22.99 -3.99 10.33
CA ASN A 27 23.23 -2.99 9.30
C ASN A 27 23.20 -3.72 7.95
N ALA A 28 22.00 -4.05 7.48
CA ALA A 28 21.79 -4.43 6.10
C ALA A 28 22.20 -3.20 5.29
N THR A 29 23.31 -3.31 4.57
CA THR A 29 23.71 -2.30 3.59
C THR A 29 22.52 -2.06 2.68
N ALA A 30 21.95 -0.86 2.76
CA ALA A 30 20.73 -0.52 2.07
C ALA A 30 20.93 -0.77 0.57
N GLN A 31 20.08 -1.62 -0.01
CA GLN A 31 20.19 -2.01 -1.41
C GLN A 31 19.75 -0.84 -2.29
N PRO A 32 20.46 -0.55 -3.40
CA PRO A 32 20.02 0.46 -4.35
C PRO A 32 18.63 0.16 -4.92
N LEU A 33 17.83 1.20 -5.07
CA LEU A 33 16.46 1.13 -5.59
C LEU A 33 16.43 0.96 -7.11
N SER A 34 15.31 0.43 -7.62
CA SER A 34 15.15 0.07 -9.03
C SER A 34 15.12 1.28 -9.97
N TRP A 35 14.52 2.39 -9.57
CA TRP A 35 14.26 3.53 -10.47
C TRP A 35 14.69 4.87 -9.86
N PRO A 36 15.50 5.68 -10.55
CA PRO A 36 15.78 7.04 -10.11
C PRO A 36 14.55 7.95 -10.29
N PRO A 37 14.43 9.05 -9.52
CA PRO A 37 13.41 10.06 -9.74
C PRO A 37 13.61 10.71 -11.11
N PRO A 38 12.54 11.24 -11.74
CA PRO A 38 12.69 12.11 -12.90
C PRO A 38 13.52 13.35 -12.51
N PRO A 39 14.18 14.01 -13.48
CA PRO A 39 14.82 15.30 -13.21
C PRO A 39 13.77 16.32 -12.77
N CYS A 40 14.16 17.20 -11.85
CA CYS A 40 13.36 18.37 -11.50
C CYS A 40 13.90 19.58 -12.25
N GLY A 41 13.12 20.06 -13.22
CA GLY A 41 13.43 21.18 -14.08
C GLY A 41 14.28 20.80 -15.29
N ASP A 42 14.16 21.60 -16.34
CA ASP A 42 14.97 21.56 -17.55
C ASP A 42 14.94 22.94 -18.25
N ALA A 43 15.29 23.02 -19.54
CA ALA A 43 15.29 24.29 -20.29
C ALA A 43 13.90 24.96 -20.42
N ASN A 44 12.82 24.19 -20.30
CA ASN A 44 11.44 24.64 -20.49
C ASN A 44 10.59 24.63 -19.20
N TYR A 45 11.06 23.96 -18.14
CA TYR A 45 10.31 23.77 -16.90
C TYR A 45 11.15 24.16 -15.69
N GLY A 46 10.59 24.97 -14.80
CA GLY A 46 11.23 25.30 -13.52
C GLY A 46 11.20 24.13 -12.54
N CYS A 47 12.11 24.13 -11.57
CA CYS A 47 12.06 23.24 -10.41
C CYS A 47 11.67 24.04 -9.17
N VAL A 48 10.59 23.64 -8.50
CA VAL A 48 10.05 24.34 -7.33
C VAL A 48 10.09 23.41 -6.12
N ASP A 49 10.73 23.85 -5.06
CA ASP A 49 10.63 23.21 -3.74
C ASP A 49 9.38 23.73 -3.02
N LEU A 50 8.56 22.82 -2.51
CA LEU A 50 7.31 23.13 -1.81
C LEU A 50 7.26 22.36 -0.48
N ASP A 51 7.25 23.11 0.62
CA ASP A 51 7.00 22.53 1.94
C ASP A 51 5.50 22.28 2.15
N VAL A 52 5.16 21.05 2.52
CA VAL A 52 3.80 20.68 2.90
C VAL A 52 3.52 21.17 4.32
N GLY A 53 2.30 21.63 4.58
CA GLY A 53 1.85 21.93 5.95
C GLY A 53 1.99 20.73 6.89
N ALA A 54 1.80 20.95 8.19
CA ALA A 54 1.94 19.91 9.21
C ALA A 54 0.61 19.39 9.81
N MET A 55 -0.52 20.03 9.51
CA MET A 55 -1.83 19.65 10.03
C MET A 55 -2.94 19.88 9.02
N GLY A 56 -3.92 18.98 9.04
CA GLY A 56 -5.05 18.96 8.13
C GLY A 56 -4.65 18.46 6.74
N HIS A 57 -5.64 17.98 5.99
CA HIS A 57 -5.44 17.56 4.61
C HIS A 57 -4.97 18.74 3.74
N GLN A 58 -3.83 18.61 3.06
CA GLN A 58 -3.26 19.69 2.25
C GLN A 58 -3.63 19.52 0.78
N GLN A 59 -4.17 20.58 0.18
CA GLN A 59 -4.51 20.64 -1.24
C GLN A 59 -3.40 21.37 -2.01
N LEU A 60 -2.58 20.62 -2.76
CA LEU A 60 -1.43 21.16 -3.48
C LEU A 60 -1.82 21.41 -4.94
N SER A 61 -2.16 22.67 -5.27
CA SER A 61 -2.44 23.09 -6.64
C SER A 61 -1.16 23.53 -7.35
N LEU A 62 -0.62 22.66 -8.20
CA LEU A 62 0.68 22.79 -8.82
C LEU A 62 0.56 23.21 -10.29
N SER A 63 1.33 24.22 -10.71
CA SER A 63 1.36 24.67 -12.11
C SER A 63 1.89 23.56 -13.04
N PRO A 64 1.23 23.26 -14.18
CA PRO A 64 1.72 22.31 -15.19
C PRO A 64 3.06 22.69 -15.82
N SER A 65 3.47 23.95 -15.69
CA SER A 65 4.70 24.49 -16.30
C SER A 65 5.95 24.27 -15.44
N ASN A 66 5.82 23.60 -14.29
CA ASN A 66 6.93 23.34 -13.38
C ASN A 66 6.97 21.86 -12.96
N ASP A 67 8.16 21.45 -12.57
CA ASP A 67 8.41 20.25 -11.77
C ASP A 67 8.53 20.65 -10.29
N TYR A 68 8.20 19.72 -9.38
CA TYR A 68 8.13 19.98 -7.95
C TYR A 68 8.90 18.94 -7.14
N ARG A 69 9.57 19.42 -6.10
CA ARG A 69 10.01 18.62 -4.96
C ARG A 69 9.12 18.97 -3.77
N LEU A 70 8.38 17.99 -3.30
CA LEU A 70 7.52 18.13 -2.13
C LEU A 70 8.30 17.69 -0.89
N HIS A 71 8.27 18.53 0.14
CA HIS A 71 8.92 18.25 1.42
C HIS A 71 7.84 18.11 2.49
N LEU A 72 7.64 16.88 2.96
CA LEU A 72 6.87 16.65 4.18
C LEU A 72 7.63 17.20 5.40
N PRO A 73 6.95 17.49 6.53
CA PRO A 73 7.62 17.94 7.73
C PRO A 73 8.73 16.95 8.15
N SER A 74 9.91 17.51 8.46
CA SER A 74 11.11 16.72 8.75
C SER A 74 11.30 16.41 10.24
N ASP A 75 10.48 17.00 11.11
CA ASP A 75 10.54 16.86 12.56
C ASP A 75 9.31 16.17 13.18
N ARG A 76 8.29 15.89 12.36
CA ARG A 76 7.00 15.31 12.78
C ARG A 76 6.26 14.72 11.58
N ALA A 77 5.20 13.96 11.84
CA ALA A 77 4.29 13.51 10.78
C ALA A 77 3.39 14.67 10.32
N GLN A 78 3.07 14.67 9.03
CA GLN A 78 1.98 15.46 8.48
C GLN A 78 0.65 14.82 8.91
N ILE A 79 -0.18 15.54 9.67
CA ILE A 79 -1.46 15.02 10.15
C ILE A 79 -2.54 15.30 9.11
N GLY A 80 -3.16 14.24 8.59
CA GLY A 80 -4.00 14.31 7.39
C GLY A 80 -3.15 14.20 6.13
N GLY A 81 -3.78 13.82 5.03
CA GLY A 81 -3.05 13.56 3.80
C GLY A 81 -2.63 14.80 3.01
N ILE A 82 -2.23 14.51 1.78
CA ILE A 82 -2.02 15.51 0.73
C ILE A 82 -2.80 15.10 -0.52
N THR A 83 -3.27 16.08 -1.27
CA THR A 83 -3.72 15.91 -2.66
C THR A 83 -2.76 16.68 -3.56
N ILE A 84 -2.23 15.99 -4.57
CA ILE A 84 -1.34 16.52 -5.61
C ILE A 84 -2.19 16.78 -6.85
N SER A 85 -2.45 18.05 -7.14
CA SER A 85 -3.23 18.48 -8.30
C SER A 85 -2.37 19.29 -9.27
N GLY A 86 -1.92 18.65 -10.35
CA GLY A 86 -1.11 19.27 -11.40
C GLY A 86 0.39 19.05 -11.24
N GLY A 87 1.21 19.91 -11.87
CA GLY A 87 2.66 19.71 -11.99
C GLY A 87 3.03 18.70 -13.08
N ARG A 88 4.19 18.86 -13.72
CA ARG A 88 4.68 17.88 -14.70
C ARG A 88 5.32 16.70 -13.97
N ASN A 89 6.50 16.88 -13.40
CA ASN A 89 7.12 15.90 -12.51
C ASN A 89 6.93 16.32 -11.06
N VAL A 90 6.46 15.41 -10.21
CA VAL A 90 6.31 15.64 -8.77
C VAL A 90 7.11 14.58 -8.03
N ILE A 91 8.02 15.02 -7.17
CA ILE A 91 8.97 14.17 -6.47
C ILE A 91 8.75 14.37 -4.97
N LEU A 92 8.45 13.29 -4.25
CA LEU A 92 8.35 13.26 -2.80
C LEU A 92 9.31 12.19 -2.26
N VAL A 93 10.30 12.61 -1.46
CA VAL A 93 11.29 11.70 -0.88
C VAL A 93 11.33 11.88 0.63
N GLY A 94 11.01 10.81 1.34
CA GLY A 94 10.97 10.77 2.79
C GLY A 94 9.75 11.46 3.39
N GLY A 95 9.63 11.31 4.70
CA GLY A 95 8.56 11.90 5.50
C GLY A 95 7.47 10.92 5.89
N GLU A 96 6.61 11.39 6.79
CA GLU A 96 5.60 10.57 7.46
C GLU A 96 4.24 11.27 7.40
N ILE A 97 3.18 10.48 7.20
CA ILE A 97 1.79 10.95 7.16
C ILE A 97 0.98 10.15 8.17
N ASP A 98 0.25 10.87 9.04
CA ASP A 98 -0.72 10.31 9.96
C ASP A 98 -2.11 10.45 9.37
N LEU A 99 -2.76 9.32 9.07
CA LEU A 99 -4.13 9.31 8.59
C LEU A 99 -5.09 9.84 9.65
N ILE A 100 -6.15 10.51 9.20
CA ILE A 100 -7.20 11.00 10.08
C ILE A 100 -8.30 9.94 10.19
N ALA A 101 -8.69 9.63 11.43
CA ALA A 101 -9.82 8.75 11.73
C ALA A 101 -10.73 9.38 12.81
N PRO A 102 -12.07 9.17 12.77
CA PRO A 102 -12.79 8.37 11.79
C PRO A 102 -12.87 9.04 10.41
N CYS A 103 -12.57 8.28 9.36
CA CYS A 103 -13.06 8.65 8.05
C CYS A 103 -14.59 8.48 7.99
N ASN A 104 -15.28 9.47 7.42
CA ASN A 104 -16.72 9.43 7.22
C ASN A 104 -17.08 10.17 5.92
N ALA A 105 -18.35 10.05 5.48
CA ALA A 105 -18.81 10.61 4.22
C ALA A 105 -18.56 12.12 4.05
N PHE A 106 -18.52 12.90 5.13
CA PHE A 106 -18.24 14.34 5.07
C PHE A 106 -16.76 14.65 4.86
N LEU A 107 -15.88 13.70 5.19
CA LEU A 107 -14.43 13.80 5.05
C LEU A 107 -13.88 12.94 3.91
N ALA A 108 -14.74 12.23 3.17
CA ALA A 108 -14.33 11.20 2.21
C ALA A 108 -13.29 11.69 1.19
N SER A 109 -13.40 12.94 0.70
CA SER A 109 -12.43 13.57 -0.21
C SER A 109 -11.12 14.01 0.46
N SER A 110 -10.88 13.65 1.72
CA SER A 110 -9.71 14.00 2.51
C SER A 110 -9.26 12.85 3.42
N CYS A 111 -9.84 11.66 3.23
CA CYS A 111 -9.50 10.44 3.97
C CYS A 111 -8.53 9.59 3.17
N HIS A 112 -7.39 10.16 2.84
CA HIS A 112 -6.35 9.45 2.12
C HIS A 112 -5.01 9.96 2.58
N GLY A 113 -3.98 9.12 2.53
CA GLY A 113 -2.61 9.57 2.82
C GLY A 113 -2.09 10.46 1.70
N ILE A 114 -2.09 9.96 0.47
CA ILE A 114 -1.66 10.68 -0.72
C ILE A 114 -2.67 10.47 -1.83
N ASP A 115 -3.17 11.56 -2.40
CA ASP A 115 -4.06 11.55 -3.56
C ASP A 115 -3.38 12.20 -4.75
N ILE A 116 -3.25 11.44 -5.83
CA ILE A 116 -2.70 11.89 -7.10
C ILE A 116 -3.89 12.13 -8.04
N SER A 117 -4.28 13.39 -8.16
CA SER A 117 -5.39 13.83 -9.00
C SER A 117 -4.89 14.87 -9.99
N LYS A 118 -4.09 14.43 -10.98
CA LYS A 118 -3.35 15.32 -11.89
C LYS A 118 -4.02 15.38 -13.27
N PRO A 119 -4.54 16.55 -13.69
CA PRO A 119 -4.98 16.78 -15.06
C PRO A 119 -3.82 17.12 -16.01
N THR A 120 -2.59 16.66 -15.70
CA THR A 120 -1.34 17.04 -16.37
C THR A 120 -0.47 15.81 -16.56
N SER A 121 0.18 15.68 -17.71
CA SER A 121 1.10 14.56 -17.96
C SER A 121 2.45 14.74 -17.27
N GLY A 122 3.15 13.62 -17.09
CA GLY A 122 4.51 13.57 -16.54
C GLY A 122 4.66 12.39 -15.61
N SER A 123 5.19 12.63 -14.41
CA SER A 123 5.41 11.57 -13.43
C SER A 123 5.14 12.01 -12.00
N VAL A 124 4.75 11.06 -11.18
CA VAL A 124 4.76 11.18 -9.72
C VAL A 124 5.69 10.11 -9.16
N PHE A 125 6.72 10.57 -8.46
CA PHE A 125 7.73 9.72 -7.83
C PHE A 125 7.64 9.90 -6.33
N ILE A 126 7.39 8.80 -5.61
CA ILE A 126 7.28 8.77 -4.16
C ILE A 126 8.25 7.72 -3.64
N GLU A 127 9.13 8.14 -2.73
CA GLU A 127 10.13 7.26 -2.14
C GLU A 127 10.23 7.45 -0.62
N GLY A 128 10.35 6.35 0.13
CA GLY A 128 10.74 6.43 1.55
C GLY A 128 9.68 7.03 2.47
N VAL A 129 8.41 7.07 2.03
CA VAL A 129 7.30 7.62 2.83
C VAL A 129 6.69 6.55 3.72
N TRP A 130 6.40 6.92 4.97
CA TRP A 130 5.60 6.12 5.88
C TRP A 130 4.21 6.73 6.07
N ILE A 131 3.17 5.99 5.71
CA ILE A 131 1.77 6.36 5.94
C ILE A 131 1.26 5.48 7.08
N ARG A 132 0.73 6.06 8.16
CA ARG A 132 0.26 5.28 9.32
C ARG A 132 -1.15 5.63 9.75
N ASN A 133 -1.85 4.61 10.21
CA ASN A 133 -3.02 4.75 11.06
C ASN A 133 -2.57 5.01 12.50
N PRO A 134 -2.82 6.19 13.08
CA PRO A 134 -2.40 6.49 14.44
C PRO A 134 -3.28 5.83 15.52
N GLN A 135 -4.34 5.11 15.15
CA GLN A 135 -5.25 4.46 16.10
C GLN A 135 -4.64 3.19 16.70
N ASP A 136 -4.78 3.01 18.02
CA ASP A 136 -4.56 1.73 18.71
C ASP A 136 -5.56 1.57 19.87
N PRO A 137 -6.50 0.60 19.82
CA PRO A 137 -6.76 -0.32 18.72
C PRO A 137 -7.39 0.39 17.51
N PHE A 138 -7.39 -0.24 16.32
CA PHE A 138 -8.09 0.31 15.16
C PHE A 138 -9.58 0.37 15.46
N LEU A 139 -10.13 1.57 15.67
CA LEU A 139 -11.54 1.77 16.04
C LEU A 139 -12.42 2.15 14.84
N PHE A 140 -11.87 2.93 13.92
CA PHE A 140 -12.58 3.53 12.81
C PHE A 140 -11.83 3.36 11.49
N SER A 141 -12.56 3.56 10.40
CA SER A 141 -11.98 3.70 9.07
C SER A 141 -10.90 4.76 9.02
N THR A 142 -9.86 4.53 8.24
CA THR A 142 -8.85 5.53 7.88
C THR A 142 -9.07 6.14 6.51
N GLY A 143 -9.85 5.48 5.64
CA GLY A 143 -9.75 5.65 4.19
C GLY A 143 -8.42 5.12 3.65
N ASP A 144 -8.08 5.52 2.43
CA ASP A 144 -7.03 4.91 1.62
C ASP A 144 -5.61 5.37 2.00
N GLY A 145 -4.61 4.53 1.72
CA GLY A 145 -3.21 4.91 1.82
C GLY A 145 -2.83 5.89 0.70
N ILE A 146 -2.85 5.39 -0.54
CA ILE A 146 -2.51 6.17 -1.73
C ILE A 146 -3.59 5.97 -2.79
N ILE A 147 -4.10 7.05 -3.36
CA ILE A 147 -5.09 7.00 -4.45
C ILE A 147 -4.58 7.71 -5.69
N VAL A 148 -5.08 7.30 -6.85
CA VAL A 148 -4.82 7.95 -8.15
C VAL A 148 -6.12 8.12 -8.91
N ASP A 149 -6.45 9.35 -9.30
CA ASP A 149 -7.58 9.65 -10.20
C ASP A 149 -7.12 10.64 -11.29
N ASP A 150 -6.39 10.11 -12.27
CA ASP A 150 -5.87 10.85 -13.41
C ASP A 150 -6.78 10.72 -14.64
N LEU A 151 -6.58 11.60 -15.62
CA LEU A 151 -7.35 11.63 -16.85
C LEU A 151 -6.60 10.98 -18.02
N ALA A 152 -7.33 10.28 -18.90
CA ALA A 152 -6.73 9.65 -20.09
C ALA A 152 -6.11 10.65 -21.08
N SER A 153 -6.56 11.90 -21.07
CA SER A 153 -5.96 12.98 -21.84
C SER A 153 -4.58 13.44 -21.33
N ALA A 154 -4.20 13.03 -20.12
CA ALA A 154 -3.00 13.48 -19.44
C ALA A 154 -2.39 12.37 -18.56
N PRO A 155 -1.93 11.25 -19.14
CA PRO A 155 -1.41 10.11 -18.39
C PRO A 155 -0.16 10.48 -17.58
N ASN A 156 -0.04 9.94 -16.37
CA ASN A 156 1.15 10.06 -15.52
C ASN A 156 1.75 8.71 -15.19
N ASP A 157 3.07 8.61 -15.30
CA ASP A 157 3.81 7.50 -14.73
C ASP A 157 3.88 7.63 -13.21
N ILE A 158 3.66 6.52 -12.49
CA ILE A 158 3.66 6.49 -11.03
C ILE A 158 4.74 5.54 -10.56
N THR A 159 5.62 6.04 -9.70
CA THR A 159 6.71 5.25 -9.12
C THR A 159 6.68 5.35 -7.61
N LEU A 160 6.49 4.22 -6.94
CA LEU A 160 6.45 4.07 -5.49
C LEU A 160 7.62 3.17 -5.06
N GLN A 161 8.53 3.68 -4.23
CA GLN A 161 9.67 2.90 -3.75
C GLN A 161 9.94 3.06 -2.26
N ASN A 162 10.34 1.99 -1.56
CA ASN A 162 10.58 2.04 -0.11
C ASN A 162 9.38 2.62 0.66
N ILE A 163 8.16 2.20 0.32
CA ILE A 163 6.94 2.70 0.95
C ILE A 163 6.53 1.77 2.09
N ARG A 164 6.18 2.36 3.23
CA ARG A 164 5.54 1.64 4.33
C ARG A 164 4.14 2.20 4.56
N VAL A 165 3.14 1.33 4.63
CA VAL A 165 1.76 1.72 4.93
C VAL A 165 1.22 0.86 6.07
N ASP A 166 1.04 1.45 7.25
CA ASP A 166 0.62 0.70 8.44
C ASP A 166 -0.83 0.96 8.83
N GLY A 167 -1.58 -0.13 8.96
CA GLY A 167 -2.86 -0.16 9.66
C GLY A 167 -4.03 0.40 8.89
N ILE A 168 -4.05 0.29 7.56
CA ILE A 168 -5.23 0.67 6.76
C ILE A 168 -6.43 -0.08 7.32
N SER A 169 -7.44 0.68 7.74
CA SER A 169 -8.62 0.14 8.38
C SER A 169 -9.85 0.54 7.59
N GLY A 170 -10.66 -0.44 7.23
CA GLY A 170 -11.96 -0.21 6.62
C GLY A 170 -12.78 -1.48 6.47
N CYS A 171 -13.65 -1.51 5.46
CA CYS A 171 -14.62 -2.56 5.17
C CYS A 171 -15.71 -2.72 6.26
N ALA A 172 -16.10 -1.62 6.92
CA ALA A 172 -17.22 -1.69 7.87
C ALA A 172 -18.56 -1.89 7.14
N PRO A 173 -19.51 -2.65 7.73
CA PRO A 173 -20.80 -2.95 7.11
C PRO A 173 -21.74 -1.74 6.98
N VAL A 174 -21.36 -0.56 7.51
CA VAL A 174 -22.15 0.67 7.45
C VAL A 174 -21.30 1.86 6.97
N GLY A 175 -21.59 2.36 5.76
CA GLY A 175 -20.96 3.57 5.19
C GLY A 175 -20.02 3.32 4.01
N PHE A 176 -19.45 4.41 3.47
CA PHE A 176 -18.45 4.47 2.39
C PHE A 176 -17.06 4.01 2.86
N ASP A 177 -17.02 2.98 3.70
CA ASP A 177 -15.83 2.56 4.42
C ASP A 177 -15.06 1.51 3.62
N TYR A 178 -14.62 1.84 2.41
CA TYR A 178 -13.64 1.02 1.69
C TYR A 178 -12.29 1.71 1.79
N ALA A 179 -11.26 0.93 2.09
CA ALA A 179 -9.93 1.45 2.37
C ALA A 179 -8.89 0.47 1.82
N ASP A 180 -8.09 0.95 0.87
CA ASP A 180 -7.00 0.25 0.23
C ASP A 180 -5.65 0.83 0.63
N VAL A 181 -4.60 0.01 0.57
CA VAL A 181 -3.21 0.50 0.67
C VAL A 181 -2.87 1.37 -0.53
N TYR A 182 -3.32 0.95 -1.71
CA TYR A 182 -3.15 1.68 -2.96
C TYR A 182 -4.32 1.37 -3.89
N GLN A 183 -5.00 2.42 -4.35
CA GLN A 183 -6.10 2.33 -5.31
C GLN A 183 -5.97 3.42 -6.38
N PRO A 184 -5.46 3.10 -7.56
CA PRO A 184 -5.62 3.97 -8.71
C PRO A 184 -7.07 3.84 -9.21
N PHE A 185 -8.00 4.69 -8.81
CA PHE A 185 -9.32 4.77 -9.46
C PHE A 185 -9.18 4.97 -10.97
N ALA A 186 -8.30 5.88 -11.39
CA ALA A 186 -7.94 6.08 -12.78
C ALA A 186 -6.43 6.30 -12.96
N ALA A 187 -5.77 5.37 -13.64
CA ALA A 187 -4.41 5.52 -14.13
C ALA A 187 -4.31 5.13 -15.62
N PRO A 188 -5.13 5.75 -16.49
CA PRO A 188 -5.20 5.41 -17.92
C PRO A 188 -3.87 5.66 -18.63
N GLY A 189 -3.33 4.67 -19.34
CA GLY A 189 -2.09 4.81 -20.11
C GLY A 189 -0.81 5.00 -19.28
N ALA A 190 -0.90 4.92 -17.95
CA ALA A 190 0.22 5.07 -17.03
C ALA A 190 1.15 3.85 -17.01
N VAL A 191 2.45 4.04 -16.80
CA VAL A 191 3.30 2.98 -16.22
C VAL A 191 3.29 3.13 -14.69
N GLN A 192 2.84 2.08 -14.01
CA GLN A 192 2.84 1.99 -12.56
C GLN A 192 4.01 1.10 -12.09
N ARG A 193 4.88 1.63 -11.23
CA ARG A 193 6.08 0.95 -10.72
C ARG A 193 6.05 0.94 -9.20
N ILE A 194 6.01 -0.24 -8.59
CA ILE A 194 6.00 -0.44 -7.15
C ILE A 194 7.18 -1.36 -6.82
N ASP A 195 8.14 -0.88 -6.03
CA ASP A 195 9.26 -1.70 -5.56
C ASP A 195 9.56 -1.44 -4.08
N ARG A 196 9.71 -2.51 -3.29
CA ARG A 196 9.91 -2.40 -1.83
C ARG A 196 8.74 -1.66 -1.19
N LEU A 197 7.59 -2.33 -1.15
CA LEU A 197 6.42 -1.87 -0.40
C LEU A 197 6.09 -2.88 0.69
N THR A 198 5.92 -2.39 1.92
CA THR A 198 5.38 -3.18 3.02
C THR A 198 4.11 -2.53 3.51
N ALA A 199 3.03 -3.31 3.66
CA ALA A 199 1.79 -2.78 4.19
C ALA A 199 1.06 -3.71 5.15
N THR A 200 0.26 -3.12 6.04
CA THR A 200 -0.75 -3.81 6.84
C THR A 200 -2.12 -3.21 6.60
N THR A 201 -3.13 -4.06 6.45
CA THR A 201 -4.52 -3.65 6.19
C THR A 201 -5.48 -4.63 6.84
N ASN A 202 -6.67 -4.22 7.24
CA ASN A 202 -7.76 -5.14 7.56
C ASN A 202 -8.87 -5.18 6.48
N CYS A 203 -8.70 -4.44 5.39
CA CYS A 203 -9.65 -4.30 4.29
C CYS A 203 -8.93 -4.65 2.99
N GLY A 204 -8.74 -3.70 2.07
CA GLY A 204 -8.04 -3.93 0.81
C GLY A 204 -6.55 -3.60 0.87
N GLY A 205 -5.78 -4.30 0.04
CA GLY A 205 -4.34 -4.07 -0.16
C GLY A 205 -4.09 -3.22 -1.39
N LEU A 206 -3.49 -3.80 -2.43
CA LEU A 206 -3.26 -3.11 -3.71
C LEU A 206 -4.35 -3.47 -4.71
N ALA A 207 -5.25 -2.53 -4.98
CA ALA A 207 -6.25 -2.64 -6.03
C ALA A 207 -5.74 -2.03 -7.32
N VAL A 208 -4.75 -2.64 -7.97
CA VAL A 208 -3.94 -1.99 -9.01
C VAL A 208 -4.62 -1.82 -10.37
N ASP A 209 -5.78 -2.45 -10.59
CA ASP A 209 -6.58 -2.16 -11.79
C ASP A 209 -7.46 -0.92 -11.57
N PRO A 210 -7.37 0.07 -12.47
CA PRO A 210 -8.18 1.27 -12.36
C PRO A 210 -9.62 1.11 -12.84
N ASP A 211 -10.53 0.91 -11.87
CA ASP A 211 -11.97 0.80 -12.06
C ASP A 211 -12.55 1.89 -12.98
N LEU A 212 -12.13 3.15 -12.83
CA LEU A 212 -12.60 4.26 -13.65
C LEU A 212 -11.88 4.35 -15.00
N ALA A 213 -10.60 3.99 -15.12
CA ALA A 213 -9.91 4.11 -16.41
C ALA A 213 -10.59 3.28 -17.51
N TYR A 214 -11.03 2.06 -17.19
CA TYR A 214 -11.76 1.25 -18.18
C TYR A 214 -13.20 1.73 -18.36
N SER A 215 -13.95 1.92 -17.27
CA SER A 215 -15.37 2.28 -17.36
C SER A 215 -15.63 3.68 -17.93
N ARG A 216 -14.72 4.64 -17.68
CA ARG A 216 -14.79 6.03 -18.15
C ARG A 216 -14.12 6.23 -19.50
N ASP A 217 -12.91 5.68 -19.67
CA ASP A 217 -12.02 6.02 -20.78
C ASP A 217 -11.74 4.84 -21.73
N ASN A 218 -12.31 3.66 -21.46
CA ASN A 218 -12.12 2.41 -22.23
C ASN A 218 -10.64 2.06 -22.43
N THR A 219 -9.83 2.24 -21.38
CA THR A 219 -8.39 2.01 -21.38
C THR A 219 -7.91 1.41 -20.06
N SER A 220 -6.66 0.98 -20.01
CA SER A 220 -5.97 0.48 -18.81
C SER A 220 -4.63 1.17 -18.66
N SER A 221 -3.91 0.87 -17.58
CA SER A 221 -2.51 1.23 -17.46
C SER A 221 -1.67 0.51 -18.52
N LEU A 222 -0.65 1.19 -19.03
CA LEU A 222 0.25 0.66 -20.06
C LEU A 222 1.07 -0.53 -19.54
N ASN A 223 1.50 -0.46 -18.27
CA ASN A 223 2.21 -1.54 -17.60
C ASN A 223 2.17 -1.34 -16.08
N ILE A 224 2.09 -2.44 -15.32
CA ILE A 224 2.09 -2.47 -13.86
C ILE A 224 3.21 -3.42 -13.42
N ILE A 225 4.20 -2.88 -12.69
CA ILE A 225 5.36 -3.63 -12.22
C ILE A 225 5.37 -3.61 -10.70
N ILE A 226 5.25 -4.79 -10.08
CA ILE A 226 5.26 -4.95 -8.62
C ILE A 226 6.43 -5.85 -8.23
N LYS A 227 7.35 -5.30 -7.44
CA LYS A 227 8.56 -5.98 -6.99
C LYS A 227 8.72 -5.86 -5.49
N ASN A 228 9.21 -6.92 -4.85
CA ASN A 228 9.61 -6.87 -3.44
C ASN A 228 8.51 -6.25 -2.56
N THR A 229 7.30 -6.81 -2.64
CA THR A 229 6.12 -6.27 -1.95
C THR A 229 5.54 -7.30 -1.00
N ASN A 230 5.20 -6.90 0.22
CA ASN A 230 4.50 -7.76 1.16
C ASN A 230 3.33 -7.03 1.84
N ILE A 231 2.18 -7.70 1.88
CA ILE A 231 0.97 -7.20 2.54
C ILE A 231 0.61 -8.18 3.65
N ASN A 232 0.40 -7.66 4.85
CA ASN A 232 -0.09 -8.42 5.99
C ASN A 232 -1.55 -8.04 6.24
N VAL A 233 -2.47 -8.93 5.89
CA VAL A 233 -3.89 -8.76 6.10
C VAL A 233 -4.23 -9.16 7.53
N LEU A 234 -4.67 -8.16 8.29
CA LEU A 234 -5.03 -8.27 9.69
C LEU A 234 -6.48 -8.75 9.82
N PRO A 235 -6.84 -9.41 10.94
CA PRO A 235 -8.22 -9.73 11.22
C PRO A 235 -9.09 -8.47 11.20
N ASN A 236 -10.11 -8.45 10.34
CA ASN A 236 -11.08 -7.38 10.33
C ASN A 236 -12.11 -7.60 11.44
N LYS A 237 -12.18 -6.62 12.35
CA LYS A 237 -13.10 -6.59 13.49
C LYS A 237 -14.52 -6.14 13.13
N TYR A 238 -14.71 -5.53 11.95
CA TYR A 238 -16.03 -5.17 11.48
C TYR A 238 -16.73 -6.46 11.04
N LEU A 239 -17.97 -6.66 11.48
CA LEU A 239 -18.74 -7.90 11.26
C LEU A 239 -19.14 -8.14 9.78
N GLY A 240 -18.55 -7.38 8.85
CA GLY A 240 -18.75 -7.50 7.41
C GLY A 240 -17.75 -8.46 6.78
N ASN A 241 -18.26 -9.30 5.88
CA ASN A 241 -17.47 -10.20 5.02
C ASN A 241 -17.02 -9.53 3.71
N THR A 242 -17.04 -8.21 3.62
CA THR A 242 -16.81 -7.50 2.37
C THR A 242 -15.31 -7.35 2.10
N ASN A 243 -14.88 -7.92 0.96
CA ASN A 243 -13.59 -7.80 0.25
C ASN A 243 -12.34 -7.53 1.11
N ARG A 244 -11.57 -8.60 1.38
CA ARG A 244 -10.25 -8.55 2.04
C ARG A 244 -9.15 -8.96 1.07
N TYR A 245 -9.18 -8.41 -0.13
CA TYR A 245 -8.20 -8.78 -1.14
C TYR A 245 -6.90 -8.01 -0.88
N ALA A 246 -5.84 -8.73 -0.52
CA ALA A 246 -4.49 -8.17 -0.47
C ALA A 246 -4.09 -7.62 -1.85
N TYR A 247 -4.54 -8.25 -2.93
CA TYR A 247 -4.27 -7.79 -4.28
C TYR A 247 -5.49 -7.93 -5.17
N TRP A 248 -5.76 -6.94 -6.01
CA TRP A 248 -6.81 -6.97 -7.01
C TRP A 248 -6.28 -6.50 -8.36
N PHE A 249 -6.31 -7.39 -9.36
CA PHE A 249 -5.59 -7.17 -10.63
C PHE A 249 -6.47 -6.91 -11.85
N THR A 250 -7.79 -7.12 -11.81
CA THR A 250 -8.63 -6.98 -13.01
C THR A 250 -9.79 -6.03 -12.79
N TYR A 251 -10.28 -5.43 -13.88
CA TYR A 251 -11.42 -4.53 -13.85
C TYR A 251 -12.68 -5.24 -13.34
N GLY A 252 -13.19 -4.79 -12.19
CA GLY A 252 -14.40 -5.31 -11.56
C GLY A 252 -14.38 -6.81 -11.24
N SER A 253 -15.45 -7.29 -10.61
CA SER A 253 -15.55 -8.67 -10.12
C SER A 253 -16.06 -9.69 -11.14
N ARG A 254 -16.23 -9.28 -12.41
CA ARG A 254 -16.82 -10.12 -13.46
C ARG A 254 -16.02 -10.11 -14.76
N SER A 255 -14.88 -9.44 -14.77
CA SER A 255 -14.03 -9.32 -15.95
C SER A 255 -12.62 -9.84 -15.66
N CYS A 256 -11.97 -10.22 -16.75
CA CYS A 256 -10.56 -10.62 -16.78
C CYS A 256 -9.68 -9.53 -17.40
N TYR A 257 -10.24 -8.35 -17.62
CA TYR A 257 -9.54 -7.25 -18.25
C TYR A 257 -8.57 -6.62 -17.27
N SER A 258 -7.34 -6.38 -17.72
CA SER A 258 -6.31 -5.65 -16.98
C SER A 258 -5.23 -5.21 -17.95
N GLY A 259 -4.44 -4.20 -17.56
CA GLY A 259 -3.16 -3.91 -18.21
C GLY A 259 -2.15 -5.06 -17.98
N PRO A 260 -0.98 -5.03 -18.64
CA PRO A 260 0.10 -5.96 -18.32
C PRO A 260 0.57 -5.80 -16.87
N VAL A 261 0.61 -6.90 -16.11
CA VAL A 261 1.08 -6.96 -14.71
C VAL A 261 2.29 -7.89 -14.63
N SER A 262 3.37 -7.42 -14.00
CA SER A 262 4.57 -8.20 -13.73
C SER A 262 4.86 -8.27 -12.23
N LEU A 263 4.93 -9.49 -11.69
CA LEU A 263 5.14 -9.75 -10.26
C LEU A 263 6.52 -10.38 -10.02
N THR A 264 7.27 -9.86 -9.06
CA THR A 264 8.54 -10.47 -8.61
C THR A 264 8.71 -10.30 -7.10
N ASN A 265 8.89 -11.39 -6.36
CA ASN A 265 8.99 -11.36 -4.89
C ASN A 265 7.78 -10.66 -4.24
N VAL A 266 6.58 -11.10 -4.57
CA VAL A 266 5.32 -10.54 -4.06
C VAL A 266 4.68 -11.52 -3.06
N TYR A 267 4.26 -11.00 -1.92
CA TYR A 267 3.82 -11.79 -0.76
C TYR A 267 2.51 -11.25 -0.17
N ALA A 268 1.67 -12.16 0.33
CA ALA A 268 0.50 -11.83 1.14
C ALA A 268 0.37 -12.79 2.33
N GLN A 269 0.26 -12.24 3.54
CA GLN A 269 -0.13 -12.99 4.73
C GLN A 269 -1.61 -12.75 5.00
N GLU A 270 -2.41 -13.79 4.85
CA GLU A 270 -3.84 -13.78 5.21
C GLU A 270 -4.05 -14.34 6.64
N PRO A 271 -5.14 -13.97 7.34
CA PRO A 271 -5.43 -14.48 8.68
C PRO A 271 -5.60 -16.01 8.76
N ASP A 272 -6.06 -16.65 7.69
CA ASP A 272 -6.21 -18.11 7.60
C ASP A 272 -4.93 -18.81 7.11
N GLY A 273 -3.89 -18.03 6.75
CA GLY A 273 -2.58 -18.50 6.31
C GLY A 273 -2.53 -19.01 4.87
N THR A 274 -3.57 -18.81 4.06
CA THR A 274 -3.63 -19.33 2.68
C THR A 274 -4.10 -18.26 1.69
N LEU A 275 -3.73 -18.42 0.42
CA LEU A 275 -4.25 -17.60 -0.68
C LEU A 275 -5.31 -18.34 -1.51
N ALA A 276 -5.92 -19.36 -0.92
CA ALA A 276 -6.81 -20.25 -1.65
C ALA A 276 -8.14 -19.60 -2.05
N VAL A 277 -8.72 -18.72 -1.22
CA VAL A 277 -10.02 -18.07 -1.51
C VAL A 277 -10.04 -16.69 -0.84
N ASN A 278 -10.69 -15.71 -1.46
CA ASN A 278 -10.95 -14.35 -0.95
C ASN A 278 -9.70 -13.58 -0.49
N SER A 279 -8.58 -13.76 -1.18
CA SER A 279 -7.27 -13.17 -0.81
C SER A 279 -6.64 -12.37 -1.94
N VAL A 280 -6.70 -12.88 -3.16
CA VAL A 280 -6.18 -12.23 -4.36
C VAL A 280 -7.19 -12.37 -5.49
N TRP A 281 -7.44 -11.28 -6.21
CA TRP A 281 -8.31 -11.26 -7.37
C TRP A 281 -7.52 -11.15 -8.69
N PRO A 282 -7.81 -11.94 -9.75
CA PRO A 282 -8.84 -13.00 -9.83
C PRO A 282 -8.65 -14.14 -8.82
N ASP A 283 -9.74 -14.56 -8.20
CA ASP A 283 -9.77 -15.59 -7.18
C ASP A 283 -9.72 -17.00 -7.80
N THR A 284 -9.56 -18.03 -6.98
CA THR A 284 -9.48 -19.42 -7.45
C THR A 284 -10.83 -20.00 -7.85
N ASP A 285 -11.92 -19.38 -7.44
CA ASP A 285 -13.29 -19.77 -7.75
C ASP A 285 -14.01 -18.78 -8.69
N GLN A 286 -13.45 -17.58 -8.90
CA GLN A 286 -14.07 -16.57 -9.75
C GLN A 286 -13.09 -15.47 -10.27
N PRO A 287 -13.39 -14.88 -11.43
CA PRO A 287 -14.44 -15.27 -12.37
C PRO A 287 -13.96 -16.46 -13.22
N ALA A 288 -14.90 -17.33 -13.62
CA ALA A 288 -14.60 -18.61 -14.28
C ALA A 288 -13.62 -18.51 -15.49
N ALA A 289 -13.61 -17.39 -16.20
CA ALA A 289 -12.78 -17.18 -17.38
C ALA A 289 -11.29 -16.92 -17.08
N CYS A 290 -10.93 -16.53 -15.85
CA CYS A 290 -9.56 -16.19 -15.49
C CYS A 290 -9.22 -16.52 -14.03
N VAL A 291 -9.80 -17.61 -13.52
CA VAL A 291 -9.49 -18.08 -12.16
C VAL A 291 -7.99 -18.28 -11.97
N SER A 292 -7.51 -17.86 -10.80
CA SER A 292 -6.16 -18.14 -10.35
C SER A 292 -6.04 -19.60 -9.89
N VAL A 293 -4.81 -20.09 -9.78
CA VAL A 293 -4.52 -21.46 -9.37
C VAL A 293 -3.62 -21.41 -8.14
N TRP A 294 -4.16 -21.91 -7.03
CA TRP A 294 -3.45 -22.07 -5.76
C TRP A 294 -2.71 -23.40 -5.71
N ASN A 295 -1.42 -23.35 -5.37
CA ASN A 295 -0.57 -24.54 -5.22
C ASN A 295 -0.17 -24.74 -3.76
N PHE A 296 -0.85 -25.68 -3.08
CA PHE A 296 -0.59 -26.03 -1.69
C PHE A 296 0.85 -26.49 -1.40
N ALA A 297 1.55 -27.08 -2.38
CA ALA A 297 2.90 -27.60 -2.16
C ALA A 297 3.96 -26.49 -2.14
N THR A 298 3.74 -25.42 -2.88
CA THR A 298 4.68 -24.28 -2.99
C THR A 298 4.22 -23.07 -2.19
N GLY A 299 2.95 -23.02 -1.78
CA GLY A 299 2.35 -21.85 -1.16
C GLY A 299 2.21 -20.68 -2.14
N GLN A 300 2.10 -20.95 -3.44
CA GLN A 300 2.05 -19.94 -4.49
C GLN A 300 0.69 -19.88 -5.18
N LEU A 301 0.23 -18.67 -5.45
CA LEU A 301 -0.92 -18.37 -6.30
C LEU A 301 -0.43 -17.90 -7.67
N THR A 302 -0.96 -18.52 -8.74
CA THR A 302 -0.57 -18.27 -10.14
C THR A 302 -1.78 -17.91 -11.01
N PHE A 303 -1.55 -17.34 -12.18
CA PHE A 303 -2.62 -16.81 -13.05
C PHE A 303 -2.59 -17.39 -14.48
N PRO A 304 -2.68 -18.72 -14.65
CA PRO A 304 -2.52 -19.36 -15.96
C PRO A 304 -3.59 -18.96 -16.99
N ASN A 305 -4.75 -18.50 -16.52
CA ASN A 305 -5.88 -18.06 -17.36
C ASN A 305 -5.95 -16.53 -17.54
N SER A 306 -4.95 -15.80 -17.04
CA SER A 306 -4.84 -14.34 -17.16
C SER A 306 -3.50 -14.00 -17.82
N PRO A 307 -3.38 -14.10 -19.16
CA PRO A 307 -2.09 -13.95 -19.86
C PRO A 307 -1.42 -12.59 -19.67
N GLN A 308 -2.16 -11.57 -19.22
CA GLN A 308 -1.65 -10.26 -18.88
C GLN A 308 -0.93 -10.22 -17.52
N ILE A 309 -1.16 -11.20 -16.64
CA ILE A 309 -0.53 -11.27 -15.31
C ILE A 309 0.60 -12.30 -15.36
N SER A 310 1.82 -11.83 -15.14
CA SER A 310 3.03 -12.66 -15.12
C SER A 310 3.66 -12.73 -13.73
N GLY A 311 4.11 -13.92 -13.34
CA GLY A 311 4.66 -14.19 -12.00
C GLY A 311 3.65 -14.87 -11.08
N TYR A 312 3.85 -14.73 -9.77
CA TYR A 312 3.05 -15.35 -8.72
C TYR A 312 3.11 -14.55 -7.42
N ILE A 313 2.16 -14.83 -6.53
CA ILE A 313 2.18 -14.34 -5.13
C ILE A 313 2.46 -15.52 -4.22
N THR A 314 3.34 -15.32 -3.24
CA THR A 314 3.65 -16.33 -2.22
C THR A 314 2.88 -16.03 -0.93
N ALA A 315 2.26 -17.05 -0.35
CA ALA A 315 1.59 -16.92 0.93
C ALA A 315 2.59 -16.70 2.07
N GLY A 316 2.18 -15.89 3.04
CA GLY A 316 2.97 -15.51 4.20
C GLY A 316 3.80 -14.25 3.99
N LEU A 317 4.72 -14.01 4.94
CA LEU A 317 5.69 -12.91 4.86
C LEU A 317 6.99 -13.39 4.21
N PRO A 318 7.79 -12.48 3.61
CA PRO A 318 9.10 -12.84 3.09
C PRO A 318 10.01 -13.37 4.21
N SER A 319 10.82 -14.38 3.91
CA SER A 319 11.70 -15.05 4.89
C SER A 319 12.78 -14.13 5.48
N GLY A 320 13.15 -13.06 4.77
CA GLY A 320 14.07 -12.03 5.24
C GLY A 320 13.41 -10.93 6.10
N GLY A 321 12.11 -11.04 6.37
CA GLY A 321 11.30 -9.98 6.98
C GLY A 321 10.67 -9.04 5.95
N ASP A 322 10.03 -7.98 6.43
CA ASP A 322 9.43 -6.93 5.60
C ASP A 322 10.44 -6.36 4.60
N PHE A 323 9.98 -6.04 3.38
CA PHE A 323 10.82 -5.33 2.40
C PHE A 323 11.10 -3.88 2.83
N VAL A 324 10.20 -3.27 3.59
CA VAL A 324 10.36 -1.98 4.27
C VAL A 324 10.05 -2.16 5.76
N PRO A 325 11.03 -2.64 6.55
CA PRO A 325 10.89 -2.75 8.01
C PRO A 325 10.58 -1.40 8.67
N ALA A 326 10.02 -1.44 9.87
CA ALA A 326 9.77 -0.25 10.67
C ALA A 326 11.09 0.54 10.89
N GLY A 327 11.02 1.86 10.74
CA GLY A 327 12.18 2.75 10.84
C GLY A 327 13.03 2.86 9.57
N VAL A 328 12.70 2.15 8.48
CA VAL A 328 13.37 2.34 7.19
C VAL A 328 12.78 3.52 6.42
N ALA A 329 11.45 3.62 6.32
CA ALA A 329 10.74 4.76 5.72
C ALA A 329 10.27 5.73 6.81
N GLY A 330 9.94 6.98 6.42
CA GLY A 330 9.41 7.99 7.34
C GLY A 330 10.32 9.21 7.51
N ILE A 331 10.20 9.84 8.68
CA ILE A 331 11.03 10.99 9.07
C ILE A 331 12.51 10.60 9.08
N GLY A 332 13.35 11.45 8.47
CA GLY A 332 14.79 11.22 8.41
C GLY A 332 15.22 10.17 7.38
N TYR A 333 14.31 9.72 6.51
CA TYR A 333 14.65 8.85 5.38
C TYR A 333 15.77 9.44 4.53
N VAL A 334 16.72 8.58 4.16
CA VAL A 334 17.79 8.89 3.21
C VAL A 334 17.77 7.83 2.12
N SER A 335 17.68 8.27 0.87
CA SER A 335 17.70 7.35 -0.27
C SER A 335 18.98 6.51 -0.28
N PRO A 336 18.90 5.18 -0.51
CA PRO A 336 20.08 4.34 -0.67
C PRO A 336 20.73 4.50 -2.05
N GLY A 337 20.21 5.40 -2.89
CA GLY A 337 20.60 5.54 -4.30
C GLY A 337 19.90 4.51 -5.18
N TYR A 338 20.28 4.48 -6.46
CA TYR A 338 19.59 3.73 -7.51
C TYR A 338 20.56 2.82 -8.25
N GLN A 339 20.04 1.70 -8.76
CA GLN A 339 20.77 0.81 -9.65
C GLN A 339 21.23 1.60 -10.90
N GLN A 340 22.48 1.37 -11.32
CA GLN A 340 23.04 1.95 -12.55
C GLN A 340 22.62 1.17 -13.78
#